data_AF-A0A2G6BUR2-F1
#
_entry.id   AF-A0A2G6BUR2-F1
#
_cell.length_a   1.000
_cell.length_b   1.000
_cell.length_c   1.000
_cell.angle_alpha   90.00
_cell.angle_beta   90.00
_cell.angle_gamma   90.00
#
_symmetry.space_group_name_H-M   'P 1'
#
loop_
_entity.id
_entity.type
_entity.pdbx_description
1 polymer ?
#
loop_
_entity_poly.entity_id
_entity_poly.type
_entity_poly.pdbx_seq_one_letter_code
_entity_poly.pdbx_strand_id
1 'polypeptide(L)' 'DDNGNIGKRYRRQDEIGTPECIVIDFQTLDDDTVTVRDRDTTEQKRVSVDEITR' A
#
# COMPACT_ATOMS: atom_id res chain seq x y z
N ASP A 1 -10.02 0.77 -18.22
CA ASP A 1 -10.33 1.90 -17.31
C ASP A 1 -10.63 1.46 -15.87
N ASP A 2 -9.71 0.74 -15.21
CA ASP A 2 -9.85 0.35 -13.79
C ASP A 2 -8.73 0.94 -12.90
N ASN A 3 -7.96 1.88 -13.46
CA ASN A 3 -6.81 2.50 -12.79
C ASN A 3 -7.18 3.72 -11.93
N GLY A 4 -8.46 4.04 -11.78
CA GLY A 4 -8.92 5.38 -11.41
C GLY A 4 -9.39 5.61 -9.98
N ASN A 5 -9.23 4.69 -9.02
CA ASN A 5 -9.86 4.88 -7.70
C ASN A 5 -9.09 4.28 -6.50
N ILE A 6 -7.76 4.35 -6.51
CA ILE A 6 -6.94 3.97 -5.35
C ILE A 6 -7.34 4.77 -4.09
N GLY A 7 -7.73 6.04 -4.28
CA GLY A 7 -8.25 6.90 -3.20
C GLY A 7 -9.54 6.39 -2.55
N LYS A 8 -10.43 5.72 -3.31
CA LYS A 8 -11.65 5.09 -2.76
C LYS A 8 -11.32 3.85 -1.92
N ARG A 9 -10.25 3.12 -2.26
CA ARG A 9 -9.80 1.93 -1.49
C ARG A 9 -9.16 2.33 -0.17
N TYR A 10 -8.34 3.39 -0.16
CA TYR A 10 -7.80 3.94 1.09
C TYR A 10 -8.91 4.37 2.03
N ARG A 11 -9.91 5.10 1.54
CA ARG A 11 -11.04 5.54 2.38
C ARG A 11 -11.76 4.37 3.04
N ARG A 12 -11.94 3.26 2.30
CA ARG A 12 -12.53 2.04 2.82
C ARG A 12 -11.64 1.34 3.85
N GLN A 13 -10.32 1.29 3.62
CA GLN A 13 -9.37 0.69 4.58
C GLN A 13 -9.22 1.53 5.86
N ASP A 14 -9.27 2.85 5.74
CA ASP A 14 -9.39 3.79 6.85
C ASP A 14 -10.68 3.54 7.66
N GLU A 15 -11.84 3.41 6.99
CA GLU A 15 -13.12 3.13 7.66
C GLU A 15 -13.14 1.75 8.35
N ILE A 16 -12.42 0.76 7.81
CA ILE A 16 -12.30 -0.59 8.38
C ILE A 16 -11.32 -0.62 9.57
N GLY A 17 -10.46 0.38 9.70
CA GLY A 17 -9.45 0.45 10.77
C GLY A 17 -8.20 -0.38 10.49
N THR A 18 -7.80 -0.48 9.23
CA THR A 18 -6.56 -1.19 8.86
C THR A 18 -5.36 -0.35 9.31
N PRO A 19 -4.50 -0.84 10.22
CA PRO A 19 -3.36 -0.07 10.72
C PRO A 19 -2.32 0.20 9.61
N GLU A 20 -2.09 -0.78 8.73
CA GLU A 20 -1.10 -0.70 7.64
C GLU A 20 -1.73 -0.98 6.28
N CYS A 21 -1.58 -0.07 5.33
CA CYS A 21 -2.04 -0.23 3.95
C CYS A 21 -0.87 -0.52 3.02
N ILE A 22 -0.76 -1.76 2.56
CA ILE A 22 0.25 -2.18 1.58
C ILE A 22 -0.31 -1.96 0.17
N VAL A 23 0.44 -1.23 -0.64
CA VAL A 23 0.12 -0.88 -2.02
C VAL A 23 1.06 -1.62 -2.95
N ILE A 24 0.48 -2.47 -3.78
CA ILE A 24 1.16 -3.20 -4.85
C ILE A 24 0.77 -2.50 -6.15
N ASP A 25 1.75 -1.90 -6.82
CA ASP A 25 1.59 -1.24 -8.09
C ASP A 25 2.38 -1.97 -9.19
N PHE A 26 2.25 -1.53 -10.44
CA PHE A 26 2.93 -2.20 -11.56
C PHE A 26 4.46 -2.17 -11.42
N GLN A 27 5.00 -1.20 -10.70
CA GLN A 27 6.43 -1.09 -10.42
C GLN A 27 6.88 -2.17 -9.41
N THR A 28 5.99 -2.70 -8.57
CA THR A 28 6.28 -3.88 -7.74
C THR A 28 6.60 -5.11 -8.57
N LEU A 29 5.96 -5.27 -9.74
CA LEU A 29 6.20 -6.43 -10.62
C LEU A 29 7.56 -6.38 -11.31
N ASP A 30 8.18 -5.19 -11.39
CA ASP A 30 9.46 -4.96 -12.06
C ASP A 30 10.63 -4.88 -11.04
N ASP A 31 10.40 -4.22 -9.90
CA ASP A 31 11.42 -3.93 -8.87
C ASP A 31 11.28 -4.76 -7.59
N ASP A 32 10.28 -5.65 -7.47
CA ASP A 32 9.98 -6.43 -6.24
C ASP A 32 9.86 -5.54 -4.97
N THR A 33 9.40 -4.28 -5.14
CA THR A 33 9.21 -3.32 -4.05
C THR A 33 7.75 -2.90 -3.92
N VAL A 34 7.26 -2.81 -2.69
CA VAL A 34 5.91 -2.38 -2.36
C VAL A 34 5.93 -1.08 -1.58
N THR A 35 4.84 -0.31 -1.69
CA THR A 35 4.68 0.91 -0.88
C THR A 35 3.79 0.58 0.31
N VAL A 36 4.33 0.68 1.52
CA VAL A 36 3.58 0.54 2.76
C VAL A 36 3.22 1.93 3.26
N ARG A 37 1.93 2.15 3.52
CA ARG A 37 1.41 3.36 4.14
C ARG A 37 0.86 3.05 5.51
N ASP A 38 1.41 3.72 6.52
CA ASP A 38 0.92 3.65 7.88
C ASP A 38 -0.25 4.63 8.05
N ARG A 39 -1.34 4.16 8.65
CA ARG A 39 -2.53 4.98 8.87
C ARG A 39 -2.32 5.99 9.99
N ASP A 40 -1.71 5.54 11.08
CA ASP A 40 -1.53 6.33 12.29
C ASP A 40 -0.53 7.46 12.08
N THR A 41 0.57 7.20 11.34
CA THR A 41 1.58 8.23 11.06
C THR A 41 1.39 8.94 9.74
N THR A 42 0.51 8.45 8.86
CA THR A 42 0.36 8.91 7.46
C THR A 42 1.63 8.79 6.61
N GLU A 43 2.67 8.12 7.10
CA GLU A 43 3.93 7.94 6.37
C GLU A 43 3.79 6.91 5.25
N GLN A 44 4.55 7.13 4.17
CA GLN A 44 4.66 6.20 3.05
C GLN A 44 6.12 5.76 2.94
N LYS A 45 6.37 4.45 3.03
CA LYS A 45 7.70 3.84 2.93
C LYS A 45 7.69 2.82 1.81
N ARG A 46 8.72 2.85 0.97
CA ARG A 46 8.95 1.81 -0.05
C ARG A 46 9.86 0.76 0.57
N VAL A 47 9.37 -0.47 0.65
CA VAL A 47 10.09 -1.62 1.22
C VAL A 47 10.12 -2.74 0.21
N SER A 48 11.13 -3.60 0.29
CA SER A 48 11.19 -4.78 -0.58
C SER A 48 10.14 -5.79 -0.14
N VAL A 49 9.55 -6.53 -1.08
CA VAL A 49 8.56 -7.59 -0.77
C VAL A 49 9.15 -8.65 0.17
N ASP A 50 10.46 -8.87 0.07
CA ASP A 50 11.21 -9.78 0.93
C ASP A 50 11.18 -9.37 2.42
N GLU A 51 11.11 -8.07 2.72
CA GLU A 51 11.04 -7.57 4.11
C GLU A 51 9.68 -7.81 4.76
N ILE A 52 8.60 -8.00 3.98
CA ILE A 52 7.24 -8.22 4.49
C ILE A 52 6.97 -9.70 4.82
N THR A 53 7.74 -10.64 4.26
CA THR A 53 7.42 -12.09 4.32
C THR A 53 7.95 -12.80 5.59
N ARG A 54 8.32 -12.07 6.65
CA ARG A 54 9.06 -12.66 7.78
C ARG A 54 8.25 -12.86 9.06
#